data_AF-A0A1V4CN11-F1
#
_entry.id   AF-A0A1V4CN11-F1
#
_cell.length_a   1.000
_cell.length_b   1.000
_cell.length_c   1.000
_cell.angle_alpha   90.00
_cell.angle_beta   90.00
_cell.angle_gamma   90.00
#
_symmetry.space_group_name_H-M   'P 1'
#
loop_
_entity.id
_entity.type
_entity.pdbx_description
1 polymer ?
#
loop_
_entity_poly.entity_id
_entity_poly.type
_entity_poly.pdbx_seq_one_letter_code
_entity_poly.pdbx_strand_id
1 'polypeptide(L)'
;QVEQIRAELAEALDGLVSGAPQGRGVPLLSTVTGRWVSPGEMDGGYWFRNLRQRVRFAEAVDVLVAEGYGAFVEVSAHPVLTVGVEEAVEAAGGQAVVTGTLRRDQDTLRQVLTSLAQLHVHGVAVDWAPVLG
;
A
#
# COMPACT_ATOMS: atom_id res chain seq x y z
N GLN A 1 5.06 25.46 6.79
CA GLN A 1 4.52 25.43 5.43
C GLN A 1 3.20 24.65 5.37
N VAL A 2 3.15 23.36 5.77
CA VAL A 2 1.90 22.55 5.77
C VAL A 2 0.76 23.12 6.62
N GLU A 3 1.07 23.81 7.72
CA GLU A 3 0.03 24.37 8.60
C GLU A 3 -0.87 25.41 7.92
N GLN A 4 -0.36 26.13 6.91
CA GLN A 4 -1.07 27.22 6.24
C GLN A 4 -2.28 26.73 5.44
N ILE A 5 -2.28 25.46 5.01
CA ILE A 5 -3.34 24.86 4.21
C ILE A 5 -4.32 24.03 5.05
N ARG A 6 -4.22 24.06 6.40
CA ARG A 6 -5.09 23.25 7.25
C ARG A 6 -6.57 23.55 7.02
N ALA A 7 -6.95 24.83 7.00
CA ALA A 7 -8.33 25.25 6.85
C ALA A 7 -8.86 24.92 5.46
N GLU A 8 -8.08 25.22 4.41
CA GLU A 8 -8.41 24.89 3.02
C GLU A 8 -8.59 23.38 2.81
N LEU A 9 -7.70 22.56 3.38
CA LEU A 9 -7.81 21.11 3.27
C LEU A 9 -9.02 20.56 4.05
N ALA A 10 -9.35 21.15 5.20
CA ALA A 10 -10.54 20.76 5.96
C ALA A 10 -11.83 21.08 5.19
N GLU A 11 -11.90 22.23 4.54
CA GLU A 11 -13.03 22.62 3.69
C GLU A 11 -13.12 21.72 2.45
N ALA A 12 -12.00 21.46 1.77
CA ALA A 12 -11.97 20.62 0.57
C ALA A 12 -12.34 19.16 0.82
N LEU A 13 -12.16 18.68 2.06
CA LEU A 13 -12.47 17.31 2.47
C LEU A 13 -13.74 17.23 3.36
N ASP A 14 -14.51 18.31 3.45
CA ASP A 14 -15.78 18.29 4.17
C ASP A 14 -16.75 17.27 3.54
N GLY A 15 -17.46 16.53 4.39
CA GLY A 15 -18.35 15.45 3.96
C GLY A 15 -17.66 14.18 3.43
N LEU A 16 -16.32 14.09 3.48
CA LEU A 16 -15.61 12.85 3.15
C LEU A 16 -15.96 11.75 4.15
N VAL A 17 -16.64 10.71 3.68
CA VAL A 17 -16.89 9.48 4.43
C VAL A 17 -15.93 8.41 3.94
N SER A 18 -15.08 7.92 4.83
CA SER A 18 -14.17 6.83 4.52
C SER A 18 -14.74 5.47 4.94
N GLY A 19 -14.43 4.43 4.18
CA GLY A 19 -14.83 3.06 4.45
C GLY A 19 -15.71 2.46 3.36
N ALA A 20 -15.45 1.20 3.01
CA ALA A 20 -16.40 0.41 2.25
C ALA A 20 -17.62 0.06 3.12
N PRO A 21 -18.80 -0.22 2.53
CA PRO A 21 -19.87 -0.88 3.26
C PRO A 21 -19.33 -2.10 4.02
N GLN A 22 -19.81 -2.33 5.24
CA GLN A 22 -19.31 -3.38 6.12
C GLN A 22 -19.20 -4.72 5.36
N GLY A 23 -18.00 -5.29 5.31
CA GLY A 23 -17.71 -6.58 4.67
C GLY A 23 -17.33 -6.55 3.18
N ARG A 24 -17.13 -5.38 2.55
CA ARG A 24 -16.81 -5.27 1.11
C ARG A 24 -15.53 -4.51 0.77
N GLY A 25 -14.62 -4.29 1.72
CA GLY A 25 -13.39 -3.52 1.52
C GLY A 25 -12.11 -4.32 1.76
N VAL A 26 -11.02 -3.89 1.13
CA VAL A 26 -9.66 -4.33 1.46
C VAL A 26 -9.22 -3.60 2.75
N PRO A 27 -8.70 -4.32 3.77
CA PRO A 27 -8.17 -3.69 4.98
C PRO A 27 -7.07 -2.67 4.66
N LEU A 28 -7.02 -1.56 5.40
CA LEU A 28 -6.00 -0.53 5.25
C LEU A 28 -5.20 -0.40 6.55
N LEU A 29 -3.89 -0.60 6.47
CA LEU A 29 -2.96 -0.31 7.55
C LEU A 29 -2.41 1.11 7.37
N SER A 30 -2.67 2.00 8.32
CA SER A 30 -2.23 3.39 8.21
C SER A 30 -0.75 3.54 8.57
N THR A 31 0.03 4.13 7.68
CA THR A 31 1.40 4.57 7.96
C THR A 31 1.48 5.84 8.80
N VAL A 32 0.35 6.47 9.15
CA VAL A 32 0.31 7.60 10.07
C VAL A 32 0.25 7.12 11.51
N THR A 33 -0.60 6.12 11.77
CA THR A 33 -0.88 5.60 13.11
C THR A 33 -0.26 4.25 13.41
N GLY A 34 0.27 3.54 12.41
CA GLY A 34 0.84 2.18 12.56
C GLY A 34 -0.18 1.11 12.94
N ARG A 35 -1.46 1.33 12.61
CA ARG A 35 -2.58 0.43 12.99
C ARG A 35 -3.59 0.29 11.86
N TRP A 36 -4.37 -0.78 11.93
CA TRP A 36 -5.50 -1.00 11.05
C TRP A 36 -6.53 0.12 11.21
N VAL A 37 -6.99 0.63 10.08
CA VAL A 37 -7.97 1.71 10.00
C VAL A 37 -9.37 1.14 10.14
N SER A 38 -10.14 1.71 11.06
CA SER A 38 -11.57 1.39 11.19
C SER A 38 -12.39 2.21 10.19
N PRO A 39 -13.56 1.72 9.74
CA PRO A 39 -14.47 2.50 8.89
C PRO A 39 -14.76 3.88 9.49
N GLY A 40 -14.72 4.92 8.66
CA GLY A 40 -14.95 6.31 9.07
C GLY A 40 -13.72 7.04 9.62
N GLU A 41 -12.60 6.37 9.91
CA GLU A 41 -11.44 7.02 10.56
C GLU A 41 -10.60 7.92 9.64
N MET A 42 -10.70 7.80 8.31
CA MET A 42 -9.95 8.62 7.34
C MET A 42 -10.73 9.86 6.92
N ASP A 43 -11.08 10.70 7.89
CA ASP A 43 -11.71 12.01 7.68
C ASP A 43 -10.72 13.08 7.16
N GLY A 44 -11.18 14.30 6.92
CA GLY A 44 -10.30 15.41 6.52
C GLY A 44 -9.17 15.67 7.53
N GLY A 45 -9.43 15.46 8.82
CA GLY A 45 -8.41 15.56 9.87
C GLY A 45 -7.32 14.49 9.76
N TYR A 46 -7.67 13.27 9.38
CA TYR A 46 -6.73 12.19 9.10
C TYR A 46 -5.81 12.55 7.93
N TRP A 47 -6.35 13.06 6.83
CA TRP A 47 -5.54 13.44 5.68
C TRP A 47 -4.60 14.61 5.98
N PHE A 48 -5.05 15.59 6.78
CA PHE A 48 -4.14 16.62 7.30
C PHE A 48 -3.02 16.01 8.17
N ARG A 49 -3.35 15.05 9.05
CA ARG A 49 -2.34 14.33 9.84
C ARG A 49 -1.38 13.54 8.96
N ASN A 50 -1.86 12.86 7.93
CA ASN A 50 -1.03 12.13 6.97
C ASN A 50 -0.03 13.06 6.27
N LEU A 51 -0.48 14.24 5.86
CA LEU A 51 0.37 15.25 5.23
C LEU A 51 1.39 15.85 6.21
N ARG A 52 1.02 15.99 7.49
CA ARG A 52 1.81 16.74 8.48
C ARG A 52 2.75 15.86 9.31
N GLN A 53 2.36 14.63 9.60
CA GLN A 53 3.07 13.72 10.49
C GLN A 53 4.02 12.83 9.71
N ARG A 54 4.97 12.21 10.41
CA ARG A 54 5.91 11.26 9.81
C ARG A 54 5.16 10.05 9.24
N VAL A 55 5.56 9.62 8.05
CA VAL A 55 5.18 8.32 7.47
C VAL A 55 5.99 7.21 8.16
N ARG A 56 5.32 6.38 8.94
CA ARG A 56 5.86 5.22 9.65
C ARG A 56 5.84 3.98 8.77
N PHE A 57 6.55 4.03 7.63
CA PHE A 57 6.48 2.99 6.60
C PHE A 57 7.04 1.65 7.09
N ALA A 58 8.25 1.62 7.64
CA ALA A 58 8.87 0.39 8.17
C ALA A 58 8.02 -0.24 9.28
N GLU A 59 7.55 0.56 10.25
CA GLU A 59 6.65 0.08 11.32
C GLU A 59 5.37 -0.56 10.76
N ALA A 60 4.85 -0.05 9.63
CA ALA A 60 3.69 -0.66 8.98
C ALA A 60 4.03 -1.99 8.32
N VAL A 61 5.21 -2.10 7.69
CA VAL A 61 5.69 -3.39 7.15
C VAL A 61 5.90 -4.41 8.28
N ASP A 62 6.46 -4.00 9.42
CA ASP A 62 6.65 -4.87 10.58
C ASP A 62 5.33 -5.48 11.07
N VAL A 63 4.27 -4.66 11.16
CA VAL A 63 2.92 -5.14 11.52
C VAL A 63 2.40 -6.16 10.52
N LEU A 64 2.55 -5.90 9.21
CA LEU A 64 2.11 -6.83 8.16
C LEU A 64 2.90 -8.15 8.22
N VAL A 65 4.21 -8.11 8.41
CA VAL A 65 5.04 -9.32 8.56
C VAL A 65 4.63 -10.11 9.80
N ALA A 66 4.42 -9.43 10.93
CA ALA A 66 3.98 -10.07 12.17
C ALA A 66 2.60 -10.74 12.05
N GLU A 67 1.72 -10.23 11.19
CA GLU A 67 0.42 -10.82 10.88
C GLU A 67 0.46 -11.89 9.76
N GLY A 68 1.66 -12.20 9.24
CA GLY A 68 1.87 -13.30 8.29
C GLY A 68 1.71 -12.92 6.82
N TYR A 69 1.69 -11.63 6.48
CA TYR A 69 1.70 -11.19 5.09
C TYR A 69 3.06 -11.51 4.44
N GLY A 70 3.04 -12.35 3.40
CA GLY A 70 4.25 -12.85 2.70
C GLY A 70 4.42 -12.35 1.27
N ALA A 71 3.59 -11.40 0.81
CA ALA A 71 3.67 -10.85 -0.54
C ALA A 71 3.40 -9.34 -0.52
N PHE A 72 4.31 -8.55 -1.08
CA PHE A 72 4.22 -7.10 -1.18
C PHE A 72 4.34 -6.66 -2.64
N VAL A 73 3.36 -5.90 -3.11
CA VAL A 73 3.30 -5.40 -4.49
C VAL A 73 3.27 -3.88 -4.47
N GLU A 74 4.32 -3.24 -5.01
CA GLU A 74 4.34 -1.80 -5.22
C GLU A 74 3.57 -1.44 -6.50
N VAL A 75 2.38 -0.88 -6.32
CA VAL A 75 1.54 -0.40 -7.43
C VAL A 75 1.95 1.02 -7.81
N SER A 76 2.92 1.13 -8.71
CA SER A 76 3.44 2.41 -9.17
C SER A 76 3.89 2.37 -10.64
N ALA A 77 4.12 3.55 -11.22
CA ALA A 77 4.65 3.68 -12.59
C ALA A 77 6.15 3.30 -12.70
N HIS A 78 6.85 3.26 -11.56
CA HIS A 78 8.25 2.87 -11.46
C HIS A 78 8.56 2.52 -10.01
N PRO A 79 9.10 1.32 -9.71
CA PRO A 79 9.31 0.89 -8.33
C PRO A 79 10.35 1.75 -7.64
N VAL A 80 10.00 2.31 -6.49
CA VAL A 80 10.92 3.08 -5.62
C VAL A 80 10.91 2.61 -4.17
N LEU A 81 9.95 1.77 -3.78
CA LEU A 81 9.76 1.25 -2.43
C LEU A 81 10.19 -0.20 -2.28
N THR A 82 10.26 -0.98 -3.37
CA THR A 82 10.65 -2.42 -3.35
C THR A 82 11.85 -2.72 -2.45
N VAL A 83 12.98 -2.04 -2.64
CA VAL A 83 14.19 -2.22 -1.80
C VAL A 83 13.91 -1.91 -0.32
N GLY A 84 13.21 -0.81 -0.02
CA GLY A 84 12.88 -0.45 1.36
C GLY A 84 11.89 -1.40 2.02
N VAL A 85 11.02 -2.06 1.23
CA VAL A 85 10.15 -3.14 1.73
C VAL A 85 10.96 -4.39 2.01
N GLU A 86 11.87 -4.79 1.13
CA GLU A 86 12.77 -5.94 1.34
C GLU A 86 13.60 -5.78 2.62
N GLU A 87 14.22 -4.60 2.82
CA GLU A 87 14.99 -4.28 4.03
C GLU A 87 14.12 -4.33 5.30
N ALA A 88 12.89 -3.80 5.24
CA ALA A 88 11.98 -3.83 6.39
C ALA A 88 11.49 -5.26 6.71
N VAL A 89 11.20 -6.07 5.69
CA VAL A 89 10.83 -7.48 5.86
C VAL A 89 11.97 -8.27 6.52
N GLU A 90 13.20 -8.06 6.06
CA GLU A 90 14.39 -8.70 6.65
C GLU A 90 14.59 -8.26 8.11
N ALA A 91 14.47 -6.95 8.39
CA ALA A 91 14.59 -6.41 9.75
C ALA A 91 13.52 -6.96 10.71
N ALA A 92 12.32 -7.24 10.21
CA ALA A 92 11.24 -7.89 10.94
C ALA A 92 11.44 -9.41 11.13
N GLY A 93 12.51 -9.99 10.56
CA GLY A 93 12.77 -11.43 10.59
C GLY A 93 11.83 -12.25 9.71
N GLY A 94 11.17 -11.61 8.74
CA GLY A 94 10.24 -12.23 7.81
C GLY A 94 10.90 -12.70 6.51
N GLN A 95 10.10 -13.39 5.70
CA GLN A 95 10.43 -13.69 4.31
C GLN A 95 9.19 -13.37 3.47
N ALA A 96 9.37 -12.59 2.40
CA ALA A 96 8.28 -12.21 1.52
C ALA A 96 8.75 -12.06 0.08
N VAL A 97 7.84 -12.29 -0.87
CA VAL A 97 8.04 -11.87 -2.25
C VAL A 97 7.72 -10.38 -2.38
N VAL A 98 8.66 -9.60 -2.90
CA VAL A 98 8.50 -8.17 -3.14
C VAL A 98 8.62 -7.91 -4.64
N THR A 99 7.66 -7.19 -5.22
CA THR A 99 7.69 -6.83 -6.64
C THR A 99 7.05 -5.45 -6.87
N GLY A 100 7.37 -4.84 -8.01
CA GLY A 100 6.66 -3.67 -8.51
C GLY A 100 5.55 -4.05 -9.48
N THR A 101 4.92 -3.06 -10.12
CA THR A 101 3.96 -3.32 -11.23
C THR A 101 4.48 -2.85 -12.58
N LEU A 102 5.00 -1.62 -12.66
CA LEU A 102 5.44 -1.00 -13.91
C LEU A 102 6.85 -0.46 -13.75
N ARG A 103 7.56 -0.28 -14.86
CA ARG A 103 8.88 0.33 -14.89
C ARG A 103 8.93 1.36 -16.01
N ARG A 104 9.41 2.56 -15.71
CA ARG A 104 9.67 3.60 -16.72
C ARG A 104 10.43 3.05 -17.92
N ASP A 105 10.04 3.51 -19.11
CA ASP A 105 10.65 3.16 -20.40
C ASP A 105 10.60 1.64 -20.72
N GLN A 106 9.62 0.94 -20.15
CA GLN A 106 9.36 -0.48 -20.41
C GLN A 106 7.91 -0.69 -20.86
N ASP A 107 7.68 -1.78 -21.57
CA ASP A 107 6.34 -2.20 -22.00
C ASP A 107 5.44 -2.49 -20.80
N THR A 108 4.29 -1.83 -20.73
CA THR A 108 3.39 -1.86 -19.58
C THR A 108 2.81 -3.26 -19.33
N LEU A 109 2.26 -3.90 -20.37
CA LEU A 109 1.61 -5.20 -20.23
C LEU A 109 2.63 -6.28 -19.86
N ARG A 110 3.80 -6.28 -20.52
CA ARG A 110 4.89 -7.20 -20.20
C ARG A 110 5.35 -7.05 -18.75
N GLN A 111 5.49 -5.83 -18.23
CA GLN A 111 5.91 -5.62 -16.84
C GLN A 111 4.87 -6.14 -15.84
N VAL A 112 3.57 -5.89 -16.09
CA VAL A 112 2.50 -6.43 -15.24
C VAL A 112 2.52 -7.96 -15.26
N LEU A 113 2.59 -8.58 -16.45
CA LEU A 113 2.64 -10.05 -16.57
C LEU A 113 3.89 -10.65 -15.93
N THR A 114 5.03 -9.97 -16.02
CA THR A 114 6.28 -10.39 -15.37
C THR A 114 6.13 -10.35 -13.85
N SER A 115 5.51 -9.30 -13.31
CA SER A 115 5.27 -9.14 -11.88
C SER A 115 4.29 -10.21 -11.36
N LEU A 116 3.21 -10.48 -12.10
CA LEU A 116 2.30 -11.59 -11.81
C LEU A 116 2.99 -12.95 -11.86
N ALA A 117 3.85 -13.19 -12.85
CA ALA A 117 4.64 -14.41 -12.94
C ALA A 117 5.59 -14.56 -11.75
N GLN A 118 6.24 -13.47 -11.31
CA GLN A 118 7.09 -13.46 -10.12
C GLN A 118 6.30 -13.86 -8.87
N LEU A 119 5.11 -13.30 -8.66
CA LEU A 119 4.22 -13.71 -7.56
C LEU A 119 3.85 -15.19 -7.66
N HIS A 120 3.46 -15.64 -8.85
CA HIS A 120 3.03 -17.02 -9.10
C HIS A 120 4.11 -18.06 -8.78
N VAL A 121 5.36 -17.85 -9.26
CA VAL A 121 6.46 -18.81 -9.00
C VAL A 121 6.92 -18.81 -7.54
N HIS A 122 6.54 -17.81 -6.75
CA HIS A 122 6.74 -17.75 -5.31
C HIS A 122 5.51 -18.24 -4.51
N GLY A 123 4.54 -18.88 -5.17
CA GLY A 123 3.42 -19.57 -4.51
C GLY A 123 2.18 -18.70 -4.28
N VAL A 124 2.15 -17.45 -4.77
CA VAL A 124 0.93 -16.63 -4.73
C VAL A 124 -0.05 -17.11 -5.79
N ALA A 125 -1.29 -17.37 -5.40
CA ALA A 125 -2.35 -17.72 -6.35
C ALA A 125 -2.66 -16.53 -7.27
N VAL A 126 -2.55 -16.74 -8.58
CA VAL A 126 -2.86 -15.76 -9.62
C VAL A 126 -3.94 -16.36 -10.52
N ASP A 127 -5.01 -15.62 -10.74
CA ASP A 127 -6.01 -15.97 -11.74
C ASP A 127 -5.53 -15.54 -13.13
N TRP A 128 -5.21 -16.53 -13.96
CA TRP A 128 -4.71 -16.34 -15.32
C TRP A 128 -5.83 -16.32 -16.38
N ALA A 129 -7.07 -16.64 -16.02
CA ALA A 129 -8.18 -16.69 -16.99
C ALA A 129 -8.34 -15.37 -17.78
N PRO A 130 -8.24 -14.17 -17.17
CA PRO A 130 -8.34 -12.91 -17.92
C PRO A 130 -7.25 -12.70 -18.98
N VAL A 131 -6.13 -13.42 -18.88
CA VAL A 131 -4.99 -13.33 -19.82
C VAL A 131 -5.07 -14.42 -20.89
N LEU A 132 -5.52 -15.62 -20.52
CA LEU A 132 -5.41 -16.82 -21.36
C LEU A 132 -6.74 -17.25 -22.03
N GLY A 133 -7.89 -16.79 -21.53
CA GLY A 133 -9.21 -17.21 -22.01
C GLY A 133 -9.78 -18.38 -21.21
#